data_AF-A0A6L2PRG5-F1
#
_entry.id   AF-A0A6L2PRG5-F1
#
_cell.length_a   1.000
_cell.length_b   1.000
_cell.length_c   1.000
_cell.angle_alpha   90.00
_cell.angle_beta   90.00
_cell.angle_gamma   90.00
#
_symmetry.space_group_name_H-M   'P 1'
#
loop_
_entity.id
_entity.type
_entity.pdbx_description
1 polymer ?
#
loop_
_entity_poly.entity_id
_entity_poly.type
_entity_poly.pdbx_seq_one_letter_code
_entity_poly.pdbx_strand_id
1 'polypeptide(L)' 'MPVDRNSAYYNMNHKRRGMAIIFNHEFFDIHSLKHRNGTNVDRDNLKLALMDLGFEVMVHDNLRSKDILKIVEQ' A
#
# COMPACT_ATOMS: atom_id res chain seq x y z
N MET A 1 -20.57 4.81 16.01
CA MET A 1 -20.23 3.74 15.03
C MET A 1 -19.93 4.40 13.69
N PRO A 2 -18.95 3.92 12.91
CA PRO A 2 -18.56 4.54 11.63
C PRO A 2 -19.68 4.49 10.57
N VAL A 3 -20.58 3.51 10.68
CA VAL A 3 -21.76 3.32 9.86
C VAL A 3 -22.84 2.59 10.67
N ASP A 4 -24.10 2.63 10.23
CA ASP A 4 -25.19 1.84 10.82
C ASP A 4 -24.97 0.32 10.65
N ARG A 5 -25.46 -0.48 11.62
CA ARG A 5 -25.26 -1.93 11.66
C ARG A 5 -25.84 -2.66 10.45
N ASN A 6 -26.95 -2.19 9.90
CA ASN A 6 -27.67 -2.85 8.79
C ASN A 6 -27.51 -2.10 7.47
N SER A 7 -26.56 -1.15 7.38
CA SER A 7 -26.29 -0.42 6.15
C SER A 7 -25.78 -1.35 5.05
N ALA A 8 -26.27 -1.16 3.82
CA ALA A 8 -25.79 -1.87 2.64
C ALA A 8 -24.41 -1.38 2.16
N TYR A 9 -23.98 -0.18 2.60
CA TYR A 9 -22.73 0.45 2.15
C TYR A 9 -21.89 0.92 3.34
N TYR A 10 -20.56 0.86 3.18
CA TYR A 10 -19.62 1.51 4.10
C TYR A 10 -19.77 3.04 4.03
N ASN A 11 -19.56 3.70 5.17
CA ASN A 11 -19.42 5.15 5.19
C ASN A 11 -18.06 5.54 4.60
N MET A 12 -18.04 5.92 3.33
CA MET A 12 -16.83 6.35 2.62
C MET A 12 -16.64 7.88 2.63
N ASN A 13 -17.46 8.60 3.40
CA ASN A 13 -17.49 10.07 3.47
C ASN A 13 -16.76 10.63 4.70
N HIS A 14 -15.84 9.86 5.28
CA HIS A 14 -14.93 10.37 6.31
C HIS A 14 -14.02 11.47 5.73
N LYS A 15 -13.49 12.36 6.59
CA LYS A 15 -12.64 13.49 6.18
C LYS A 15 -11.43 13.08 5.33
N ARG A 16 -10.89 11.88 5.56
CA ARG A 16 -9.81 11.29 4.77
C ARG A 16 -10.26 9.93 4.24
N ARG A 17 -9.86 9.57 3.02
CA ARG A 17 -10.09 8.23 2.47
C ARG A 17 -9.41 7.16 3.31
N GLY A 18 -8.18 7.43 3.72
CA GLY A 18 -7.31 6.51 4.45
C GLY A 18 -5.87 6.58 3.94
N MET A 19 -5.00 5.78 4.54
CA MET A 19 -3.61 5.61 4.10
C MET A 19 -3.52 4.37 3.21
N ALA A 20 -2.67 4.42 2.19
CA ALA A 20 -2.31 3.27 1.38
C ALA A 20 -0.79 3.07 1.44
N ILE A 21 -0.35 1.92 1.95
CA ILE A 21 1.07 1.58 2.06
C ILE A 21 1.42 0.57 0.96
N ILE A 22 2.39 0.91 0.12
CA ILE A 22 2.89 0.05 -0.95
C ILE A 22 4.29 -0.44 -0.57
N PHE A 23 4.42 -1.75 -0.38
CA PHE A 23 5.71 -2.42 -0.25
C PHE A 23 6.13 -2.99 -1.60
N ASN A 24 7.11 -2.36 -2.24
CA ASN A 24 7.56 -2.74 -3.57
C ASN A 24 8.92 -3.43 -3.51
N HIS A 25 9.03 -4.65 -4.03
CA HIS A 25 10.28 -5.43 -4.01
C HIS A 25 10.73 -5.74 -5.44
N GLU A 26 11.76 -5.05 -5.91
CA GLU A 26 12.46 -5.29 -7.17
C GLU A 26 13.69 -6.17 -6.98
N PHE A 27 14.42 -5.97 -5.88
CA PHE A 27 15.65 -6.66 -5.55
C PHE A 27 15.47 -7.55 -4.31
N PHE A 28 16.14 -8.69 -4.30
CA PHE A 28 16.11 -9.65 -3.19
C PHE A 28 17.53 -10.01 -2.76
N ASP A 29 17.75 -10.07 -1.44
CA ASP A 29 18.99 -10.59 -0.84
C ASP A 29 19.08 -12.14 -0.91
N ILE A 30 18.21 -12.79 -1.70
CA ILE A 30 18.11 -14.25 -1.83
C ILE A 30 18.60 -14.65 -3.22
N HIS A 31 19.74 -15.35 -3.28
CA HIS A 31 20.45 -15.69 -4.51
C HIS A 31 19.62 -16.44 -5.56
N SER A 32 18.61 -17.21 -5.15
CA SER A 32 17.74 -17.96 -6.06
C SER A 32 16.61 -17.13 -6.68
N LEU A 33 16.34 -15.93 -6.16
CA LEU A 33 15.28 -15.05 -6.63
C LEU A 33 15.80 -14.07 -7.68
N LYS A 34 15.11 -14.00 -8.82
CA LYS A 34 15.39 -13.03 -9.88
C LYS A 34 14.82 -11.66 -9.51
N HIS A 35 15.41 -10.60 -10.08
CA HIS A 35 14.84 -9.25 -9.99
C HIS A 35 13.47 -9.17 -10.65
N ARG A 36 12.56 -8.40 -10.03
CA ARG A 36 11.20 -8.16 -10.55
C ARG A 36 11.18 -6.92 -11.43
N ASN A 37 11.93 -6.94 -12.52
CA ASN A 37 12.00 -5.84 -13.47
C ASN A 37 10.59 -5.39 -13.91
N GLY A 38 10.31 -4.09 -13.81
CA GLY A 38 9.01 -3.51 -14.14
C GLY A 38 8.08 -3.29 -12.94
N THR A 39 8.38 -3.86 -11.76
CA THR A 39 7.57 -3.63 -10.55
C THR A 39 7.50 -2.14 -10.14
N ASN A 40 8.50 -1.33 -10.50
CA ASN A 40 8.46 0.11 -10.26
C ASN A 40 7.42 0.82 -11.12
N VAL A 41 7.17 0.33 -12.33
CA VAL A 41 6.11 0.85 -13.19
C VAL A 41 4.75 0.57 -12.56
N ASP A 42 4.54 -0.65 -12.05
CA ASP A 42 3.32 -1.01 -11.32
C ASP A 42 3.13 -0.15 -10.07
N ARG A 43 4.19 0.02 -9.27
CA ARG A 43 4.22 0.85 -8.05
C ARG A 43 3.81 2.30 -8.35
N ASP A 44 4.39 2.90 -9.39
CA ASP A 44 4.15 4.30 -9.73
C ASP A 44 2.73 4.50 -10.29
N ASN A 45 2.27 3.60 -11.17
CA ASN A 45 0.91 3.62 -11.70
C ASN A 45 -0.13 3.45 -10.59
N LEU A 46 0.10 2.50 -9.67
CA LEU A 46 -0.80 2.25 -8.54
C LEU A 46 -0.81 3.43 -7.57
N LYS A 47 0.36 4.02 -7.28
CA LYS A 47 0.46 5.22 -6.45
C LYS A 47 -0.39 6.35 -7.02
N LEU A 48 -0.28 6.64 -8.31
CA LEU A 48 -1.05 7.70 -8.96
C LEU A 48 -2.56 7.44 -8.85
N ALA A 49 -3.01 6.24 -9.22
CA ALA A 49 -4.42 5.88 -9.16
C ALA A 49 -4.99 5.97 -7.72
N LEU A 50 -4.22 5.56 -6.70
CA LEU A 50 -4.65 5.64 -5.31
C LEU A 50 -4.68 7.08 -4.79
N MET A 51 -3.71 7.92 -5.19
CA MET A 51 -3.73 9.35 -4.87
C MET A 51 -4.98 10.02 -5.47
N ASP A 52 -5.34 9.69 -6.71
CA ASP A 52 -6.55 10.21 -7.37
C ASP A 52 -7.84 9.76 -6.66
N LEU A 53 -7.85 8.57 -6.05
CA LEU A 53 -8.95 8.09 -5.20
C LEU A 53 -8.99 8.73 -3.81
N GLY A 54 -8.01 9.58 -3.49
CA GLY A 54 -7.90 10.38 -2.27
C GLY A 54 -7.12 9.72 -1.14
N PHE A 55 -6.37 8.64 -1.40
CA PHE A 55 -5.51 8.02 -0.40
C PHE A 55 -4.23 8.84 -0.15
N GLU A 56 -3.76 8.82 1.10
CA GLU A 56 -2.40 9.21 1.42
C GLU A 56 -1.47 8.02 1.17
N VAL A 57 -0.69 8.08 0.10
CA VAL A 57 0.11 6.93 -0.36
C VAL A 57 1.53 7.01 0.17
N MET A 58 1.96 5.95 0.87
CA MET A 58 3.33 5.74 1.33
C MET A 58 3.96 4.56 0.59
N VAL A 59 5.18 4.72 0.11
CA VAL A 59 5.89 3.70 -0.67
C VAL A 59 7.17 3.33 0.04
N HIS A 60 7.42 2.03 0.16
CA HIS A 60 8.66 1.48 0.71
C HIS A 60 9.24 0.44 -0.24
N ASP A 61 10.48 0.67 -0.67
CA ASP A 61 11.17 -0.23 -1.58
C ASP A 61 12.09 -1.22 -0.85
N ASN A 62 12.02 -2.50 -1.24
CA ASN A 62 12.96 -3.57 -0.88
C ASN A 62 13.19 -3.76 0.63
N LEU A 63 12.16 -3.53 1.46
CA LEU A 63 12.28 -3.73 2.90
C LEU A 63 12.52 -5.19 3.28
N ARG A 64 13.15 -5.40 4.44
CA ARG A 64 13.20 -6.73 5.07
C ARG A 64 11.88 -6.97 5.81
N SER A 65 11.51 -8.25 5.96
CA SER A 65 10.27 -8.65 6.66
C SER A 65 10.10 -7.97 8.02
N LYS A 66 11.17 -7.91 8.83
CA LYS A 66 11.16 -7.23 10.13
C LYS A 66 10.80 -5.74 10.06
N ASP A 67 11.12 -5.06 8.97
CA ASP A 67 10.88 -3.63 8.81
C ASP A 67 9.49 -3.37 8.21
N ILE A 68 8.97 -4.30 7.39
CA ILE A 68 7.55 -4.32 7.00
C ILE A 68 6.66 -4.44 8.24
N LEU A 69 6.95 -5.41 9.12
CA LEU A 69 6.17 -5.62 10.35
C LEU A 69 6.13 -4.36 11.22
N LYS A 70 7.28 -3.70 11.42
CA LYS A 70 7.33 -2.44 12.18
C LYS A 70 6.47 -1.33 11.58
N ILE A 71 6.29 -1.28 10.26
CA ILE A 71 5.46 -0.26 9.60
C ILE A 71 3.97 -0.61 9.75
N VAL A 72 3.63 -1.90 9.68
CA VAL A 72 2.24 -2.34 9.81
C VAL A 72 1.74 -2.28 11.26
N GLU A 73 2.63 -2.43 12.23
CA GLU A 73 2.32 -2.40 13.67
C GLU A 73 2.31 -0.99 14.29
N GLN A 74 2.70 0.05 13.52
CA GLN A 74 2.60 1.45 13.96
C GLN A 74 1.15 1.93 14.06
#